data_AF-A0A6J8BGY5-F1
#
_entry.id   AF-A0A6J8BGY5-F1
#
_cell.length_a   1.000
_cell.length_b   1.000
_cell.length_c   1.000
_cell.angle_alpha   90.00
_cell.angle_beta   90.00
_cell.angle_gamma   90.00
#
_symmetry.space_group_name_H-M   'P 1'
#
loop_
_entity.id
_entity.type
_entity.pdbx_description
1 polymer ?
#
loop_
_entity_poly.entity_id
_entity_poly.type
_entity_poly.pdbx_seq_one_letter_code
_entity_poly.pdbx_strand_id
1 'polypeptide(L)'
;MSESDILTHIEGRNCVEFLRKIECRDSLAEAMYNQFADLLTRMDCQKPYSVSWNCTNCLHSYKKWTCSRQFSLFHGDIEIPPCNDICENVQNRCPFFRPSINTVHAGEPSFLCKSLKEAANDSLSNDQCYPACYLDFACSLPEIKPEVVTSNSSIPSNCCSHHICNFWTNVIGLFCLWLVRTFIQYMSIGLT
;
A
#
# COMPACT_ATOMS: atom_id res chain seq x y z
N MET A 1 25.01 11.86 -32.64
CA MET A 1 23.92 11.62 -31.69
C MET A 1 23.18 12.94 -31.59
N SER A 2 22.01 13.06 -32.22
CA SER A 2 21.33 14.35 -32.37
C SER A 2 20.56 14.71 -31.09
N GLU A 3 20.34 16.02 -30.90
CA GLU A 3 19.60 16.61 -29.77
C GLU A 3 18.18 16.02 -29.62
N SER A 4 17.57 15.58 -30.73
CA SER A 4 16.28 14.86 -30.78
C SER A 4 16.30 13.47 -30.15
N ASP A 5 17.44 12.76 -30.22
CA ASP A 5 17.61 11.41 -29.65
C ASP A 5 17.79 11.49 -28.12
N ILE A 6 18.32 12.62 -27.63
CA ILE A 6 18.52 12.87 -26.20
C ILE A 6 17.18 13.20 -25.54
N LEU A 7 16.33 14.03 -26.17
CA LEU A 7 15.01 14.39 -25.64
C LEU A 7 14.05 13.18 -25.56
N THR A 8 14.01 12.34 -26.59
CA THR A 8 13.20 11.11 -26.58
C THR A 8 13.71 10.08 -25.57
N HIS A 9 15.03 10.02 -25.36
CA HIS A 9 15.61 9.13 -24.37
C HIS A 9 15.42 9.63 -22.92
N ILE A 10 15.38 10.95 -22.70
CA ILE A 10 15.05 11.57 -21.40
C ILE A 10 13.56 11.43 -21.09
N GLU A 11 12.66 11.68 -22.04
CA GLU A 11 11.21 11.47 -21.86
C GLU A 11 10.87 9.99 -21.59
N GLY A 12 11.50 9.06 -22.33
CA GLY A 12 11.35 7.62 -22.09
C GLY A 12 11.88 7.17 -20.73
N ARG A 13 13.02 7.72 -20.29
CA ARG A 13 13.63 7.37 -18.99
C ARG A 13 12.78 7.88 -17.81
N ASN A 14 12.18 9.06 -17.94
CA ASN A 14 11.25 9.62 -16.95
C ASN A 14 9.95 8.78 -16.85
N CYS A 15 9.44 8.28 -17.97
CA CYS A 15 8.30 7.37 -18.01
C CYS A 15 8.60 6.04 -17.30
N VAL A 16 9.76 5.44 -17.59
CA VAL A 16 10.17 4.17 -16.94
C VAL A 16 10.35 4.36 -15.43
N GLU A 17 10.94 5.46 -14.99
CA GLU A 17 11.07 5.75 -13.55
C GLU A 17 9.71 5.95 -12.88
N PHE A 18 8.80 6.69 -13.52
CA PHE A 18 7.44 6.88 -13.02
C PHE A 18 6.66 5.56 -12.96
N LEU A 19 6.77 4.71 -13.99
CA LEU A 19 6.17 3.39 -14.01
C LEU A 19 6.70 2.52 -12.86
N ARG A 20 8.01 2.54 -12.58
CA ARG A 20 8.57 1.84 -11.41
C ARG A 20 8.01 2.35 -10.08
N LYS A 21 7.71 3.65 -9.97
CA LYS A 21 7.08 4.23 -8.77
C LYS A 21 5.64 3.72 -8.60
N ILE A 22 4.88 3.64 -9.69
CA ILE A 22 3.52 3.04 -9.69
C ILE A 22 3.59 1.57 -9.32
N GLU A 23 4.47 0.80 -9.97
CA GLU A 23 4.69 -0.63 -9.68
C GLU A 23 5.05 -0.85 -8.20
N CYS A 24 5.90 0.01 -7.61
CA CYS A 24 6.19 -0.08 -6.19
C CYS A 24 4.94 0.12 -5.31
N ARG A 25 4.14 1.16 -5.59
CA ARG A 25 2.90 1.42 -4.83
C ARG A 25 1.88 0.29 -4.98
N ASP A 26 1.81 -0.31 -6.16
CA ASP A 26 0.96 -1.47 -6.41
C ASP A 26 1.41 -2.68 -5.59
N SER A 27 2.73 -2.98 -5.59
CA SER A 27 3.28 -4.07 -4.77
C SER A 27 3.06 -3.85 -3.26
N LEU A 28 3.09 -2.60 -2.80
CA LEU A 28 2.79 -2.25 -1.41
C LEU A 28 1.30 -2.44 -1.11
N ALA A 29 0.41 -2.02 -2.03
CA ALA A 29 -1.02 -2.25 -1.91
C ALA A 29 -1.34 -3.75 -1.82
N GLU A 30 -0.69 -4.56 -2.67
CA GLU A 30 -0.81 -6.01 -2.66
C GLU A 30 -0.33 -6.61 -1.34
N ALA A 31 0.83 -6.20 -0.85
CA ALA A 31 1.35 -6.67 0.44
C ALA A 31 0.40 -6.37 1.61
N MET A 32 -0.15 -5.16 1.65
CA MET A 32 -1.15 -4.76 2.66
C MET A 32 -2.44 -5.57 2.55
N TYR A 33 -2.90 -5.82 1.32
CA TYR A 33 -4.08 -6.65 1.05
C TYR A 33 -3.87 -8.09 1.50
N ASN A 34 -2.74 -8.70 1.12
CA ASN A 34 -2.42 -10.09 1.46
C ASN A 34 -2.26 -10.27 2.98
N GLN A 35 -1.60 -9.34 3.65
CA GLN A 35 -1.49 -9.37 5.12
C GLN A 35 -2.88 -9.36 5.79
N PHE A 36 -3.82 -8.55 5.29
CA PHE A 36 -5.18 -8.53 5.80
C PHE A 36 -5.96 -9.80 5.44
N ALA A 37 -5.81 -10.31 4.22
CA ALA A 37 -6.44 -11.55 3.78
C ALA A 37 -6.02 -12.73 4.67
N ASP A 38 -4.72 -12.82 5.00
CA ASP A 38 -4.18 -13.80 5.94
C ASP A 38 -4.80 -13.67 7.33
N LEU A 39 -4.99 -12.45 7.85
CA LEU A 39 -5.69 -12.23 9.11
C LEU A 39 -7.16 -12.69 9.03
N LEU A 40 -7.83 -12.44 7.91
CA LEU A 40 -9.22 -12.82 7.70
C LEU A 40 -9.38 -14.36 7.66
N THR A 41 -8.36 -15.13 7.27
CA THR A 41 -8.41 -16.61 7.31
C THR A 41 -8.62 -17.17 8.72
N ARG A 42 -8.29 -16.40 9.77
CA ARG A 42 -8.51 -16.79 11.17
C ARG A 42 -9.97 -16.65 11.59
N MET A 43 -10.79 -15.99 10.77
CA MET A 43 -12.23 -15.87 10.96
C MET A 43 -12.95 -17.08 10.37
N ASP A 44 -13.99 -17.56 11.04
CA ASP A 44 -14.85 -18.63 10.55
C ASP A 44 -15.79 -18.11 9.45
N CYS A 45 -15.28 -17.97 8.22
CA CYS A 45 -16.03 -17.45 7.07
C CYS A 45 -17.17 -18.35 6.60
N GLN A 46 -17.29 -19.58 7.12
CA GLN A 46 -18.44 -20.45 6.86
C GLN A 46 -19.65 -20.04 7.69
N LYS A 47 -19.44 -19.32 8.80
CA LYS A 47 -20.50 -18.77 9.63
C LYS A 47 -20.72 -17.29 9.31
N PRO A 48 -21.99 -16.84 9.27
CA PRO A 48 -22.27 -15.43 9.11
C PRO A 48 -21.85 -14.68 10.38
N TYR A 49 -20.95 -13.70 10.23
CA TYR A 49 -20.68 -12.68 11.25
C TYR A 49 -21.59 -11.46 11.10
N SER A 50 -22.31 -11.36 9.98
CA SER A 50 -23.25 -10.31 9.63
C SER A 50 -24.44 -10.92 8.88
N VAL A 51 -25.60 -10.27 8.96
CA VAL A 51 -26.82 -10.66 8.23
C VAL A 51 -26.66 -10.37 6.72
N SER A 52 -25.93 -9.30 6.39
CA SER A 52 -25.88 -8.77 5.03
C SER A 52 -24.55 -9.05 4.32
N TRP A 53 -23.47 -9.28 5.06
CA TRP A 53 -22.11 -9.29 4.51
C TRP A 53 -21.32 -10.54 4.88
N ASN A 54 -20.38 -10.91 4.01
CA ASN A 54 -19.51 -12.07 4.18
C ASN A 54 -18.05 -11.69 3.90
N CYS A 55 -17.13 -12.63 4.15
CA CYS A 55 -15.69 -12.40 4.00
C CYS A 55 -15.29 -11.92 2.60
N THR A 56 -15.95 -12.41 1.53
CA THR A 56 -15.68 -11.96 0.16
C THR A 56 -16.01 -10.48 -0.04
N ASN A 57 -17.15 -10.02 0.49
CA ASN A 57 -17.52 -8.61 0.46
C ASN A 57 -16.53 -7.75 1.25
N CYS A 58 -16.10 -8.22 2.42
CA CYS A 58 -15.08 -7.55 3.22
C CYS A 58 -13.75 -7.41 2.46
N LEU A 59 -13.23 -8.50 1.87
CA LEU A 59 -12.00 -8.46 1.07
C LEU A 59 -12.10 -7.49 -0.10
N HIS A 60 -13.25 -7.47 -0.77
CA HIS A 60 -13.46 -6.56 -1.89
C HIS A 60 -13.43 -5.09 -1.44
N SER A 61 -14.13 -4.75 -0.35
CA SER A 61 -14.10 -3.40 0.22
C SER A 61 -12.71 -3.02 0.73
N TYR A 62 -12.00 -3.94 1.39
CA TYR A 62 -10.64 -3.69 1.88
C TYR A 62 -9.64 -3.46 0.74
N LYS A 63 -9.78 -4.20 -0.37
CA LYS A 63 -8.96 -3.98 -1.57
C LYS A 63 -9.15 -2.57 -2.12
N LYS A 64 -10.41 -2.13 -2.29
CA LYS A 64 -10.73 -0.77 -2.76
C LYS A 64 -10.14 0.31 -1.86
N TRP A 65 -10.32 0.18 -0.55
CA TRP A 65 -9.74 1.09 0.43
C TRP A 65 -8.21 1.13 0.34
N THR A 66 -7.56 -0.03 0.28
CA THR A 66 -6.10 -0.13 0.18
C THR A 66 -5.58 0.57 -1.08
N CYS A 67 -6.20 0.33 -2.24
CA CYS A 67 -5.85 1.01 -3.49
C CYS A 67 -6.05 2.52 -3.40
N SER A 68 -7.20 2.98 -2.86
CA SER A 68 -7.49 4.41 -2.69
C SER A 68 -6.51 5.12 -1.75
N ARG A 69 -5.86 4.37 -0.85
CA ARG A 69 -4.84 4.88 0.08
C ARG A 69 -3.45 4.93 -0.54
N GLN A 70 -3.14 4.03 -1.47
CA GLN A 70 -1.84 3.99 -2.15
C GLN A 70 -1.78 4.90 -3.37
N PHE A 71 -2.91 5.10 -4.05
CA PHE A 71 -3.02 5.91 -5.25
C PHE A 71 -3.89 7.14 -5.02
N SER A 72 -3.29 8.30 -5.24
CA SER A 72 -3.98 9.58 -5.25
C SER A 72 -4.55 9.84 -6.64
N LEU A 73 -5.79 10.33 -6.71
CA LEU A 73 -6.37 10.82 -7.95
C LEU A 73 -6.08 12.31 -8.09
N PHE A 74 -5.89 12.76 -9.33
CA PHE A 74 -5.62 14.16 -9.63
C PHE A 74 -6.59 14.67 -10.70
N HIS A 75 -7.04 15.90 -10.53
CA HIS A 75 -7.73 16.67 -11.57
C HIS A 75 -6.94 17.95 -11.82
N GLY A 76 -6.18 17.97 -12.92
CA GLY A 76 -5.12 18.96 -13.09
C GLY A 76 -4.03 18.75 -12.03
N ASP A 77 -3.70 19.82 -11.30
CA ASP A 77 -2.70 19.80 -10.22
C ASP A 77 -3.30 19.52 -8.83
N ILE A 78 -4.62 19.29 -8.74
CA ILE A 78 -5.34 19.12 -7.48
C ILE A 78 -5.49 17.65 -7.16
N GLU A 79 -5.01 17.24 -5.99
CA GLU A 79 -5.26 15.91 -5.43
C GLU A 79 -6.71 15.82 -4.94
N ILE A 80 -7.44 14.83 -5.43
CA ILE A 80 -8.81 14.54 -5.01
C ILE A 80 -8.78 13.36 -4.03
N PRO A 81 -9.13 13.57 -2.75
CA PRO A 81 -9.15 12.48 -1.78
C PRO A 81 -10.32 11.51 -2.02
N PRO A 82 -10.20 10.25 -1.56
CA PRO A 82 -11.35 9.34 -1.50
C PRO A 82 -12.41 9.86 -0.53
N CYS A 83 -13.68 9.72 -0.89
CA CYS A 83 -14.79 9.99 0.02
C CYS A 83 -14.80 8.98 1.20
N ASN A 84 -15.49 9.34 2.28
CA ASN A 84 -15.58 8.47 3.48
C ASN A 84 -16.27 7.14 3.21
N ASP A 85 -17.15 7.07 2.20
CA ASP A 85 -17.86 5.84 1.83
C ASP A 85 -16.90 4.68 1.53
N ILE A 86 -15.73 4.95 0.94
CA ILE A 86 -14.70 3.93 0.68
C ILE A 86 -14.22 3.29 1.99
N CYS A 87 -13.99 4.11 3.02
CA CYS A 87 -13.56 3.64 4.33
C CYS A 87 -14.73 2.99 5.10
N GLU A 88 -15.89 3.64 5.14
CA GLU A 88 -17.09 3.15 5.83
C GLU A 88 -17.56 1.80 5.28
N ASN A 89 -17.38 1.57 3.97
CA ASN A 89 -17.64 0.26 3.37
C ASN A 89 -16.81 -0.86 4.00
N VAL A 90 -15.58 -0.60 4.43
CA VAL A 90 -14.78 -1.59 5.16
C VAL A 90 -15.36 -1.81 6.56
N GLN A 91 -15.64 -0.73 7.31
CA GLN A 91 -16.23 -0.81 8.65
C GLN A 91 -17.55 -1.60 8.67
N ASN A 92 -18.42 -1.34 7.69
CA ASN A 92 -19.76 -1.91 7.64
C ASN A 92 -19.78 -3.37 7.14
N ARG A 93 -18.79 -3.77 6.32
CA ARG A 93 -18.78 -5.10 5.68
C ARG A 93 -17.81 -6.07 6.32
N CYS A 94 -16.77 -5.60 7.00
CA CYS A 94 -15.79 -6.47 7.63
C CYS A 94 -16.18 -6.89 9.05
N PRO A 95 -15.68 -8.05 9.53
CA PRO A 95 -15.85 -8.45 10.92
C PRO A 95 -15.19 -7.49 11.89
N PHE A 96 -15.63 -7.55 13.14
CA PHE A 96 -14.98 -6.82 14.24
C PHE A 96 -13.66 -7.49 14.62
N PHE A 97 -12.54 -6.84 14.32
CA PHE A 97 -11.21 -7.28 14.73
C PHE A 97 -10.78 -6.61 16.03
N ARG A 98 -10.43 -7.41 17.04
CA ARG A 98 -9.86 -6.89 18.29
C ARG A 98 -8.37 -6.59 18.11
N PRO A 99 -7.91 -5.35 18.40
CA PRO A 99 -6.48 -5.05 18.38
C PRO A 99 -5.73 -5.93 19.38
N SER A 100 -4.61 -6.51 18.96
CA SER A 100 -3.71 -7.28 19.82
C SER A 100 -2.68 -6.36 20.47
N ILE A 101 -3.14 -5.37 21.25
CA ILE A 101 -2.23 -4.45 21.95
C ILE A 101 -2.48 -4.44 23.47
N ASN A 102 -1.44 -4.13 24.23
CA ASN A 102 -1.42 -4.26 25.69
C ASN A 102 -2.10 -3.09 26.43
N THR A 103 -2.71 -2.15 25.70
CA THR A 103 -3.46 -1.03 26.26
C THR A 103 -4.95 -1.37 26.36
N VAL A 104 -5.65 -0.74 27.29
CA VAL A 104 -7.11 -0.91 27.43
C VAL A 104 -7.79 -0.33 26.20
N HIS A 105 -8.27 -1.22 25.32
CA HIS A 105 -9.22 -0.86 24.28
C HIS A 105 -10.64 -1.11 24.80
N ALA A 106 -11.44 -0.06 24.85
CA ALA A 106 -12.82 -0.08 25.31
C ALA A 106 -13.78 -0.74 24.29
N GLY A 107 -13.36 -1.85 23.67
CA GLY A 107 -14.14 -2.53 22.63
C GLY A 107 -14.11 -1.83 21.27
N GLU A 108 -13.11 -1.01 21.01
CA GLU A 108 -12.93 -0.34 19.72
C GLU A 108 -12.41 -1.31 18.64
N PRO A 109 -12.93 -1.25 17.39
CA PRO A 109 -12.45 -2.10 16.32
C PRO A 109 -11.04 -1.71 15.87
N SER A 110 -10.33 -2.67 15.26
CA SER A 110 -9.00 -2.40 14.66
C SER A 110 -9.07 -1.49 13.43
N PHE A 111 -10.23 -1.41 12.78
CA PHE A 111 -10.45 -0.56 11.61
C PHE A 111 -11.45 0.54 11.95
N LEU A 112 -10.96 1.77 12.04
CA LEU A 112 -11.78 2.95 12.28
C LEU A 112 -11.51 4.01 11.22
N CYS A 113 -12.56 4.49 10.58
CA CYS A 113 -12.50 5.67 9.74
C CYS A 113 -12.36 6.91 10.63
N LYS A 114 -11.35 7.73 10.37
CA LYS A 114 -11.29 9.06 10.98
C LYS A 114 -12.49 9.86 10.48
N SER A 115 -13.30 10.37 11.40
CA SER A 115 -14.33 11.32 11.03
C SER A 115 -13.64 12.58 10.49
N LEU A 116 -14.00 13.01 9.28
CA LEU A 116 -13.43 14.22 8.66
C LEU A 116 -13.62 15.48 9.51
N LYS A 117 -14.44 15.43 10.57
CA LYS A 117 -14.61 16.51 11.55
C LYS A 117 -13.36 16.79 12.40
N GLU A 118 -12.46 15.82 12.57
CA GLU A 118 -11.19 16.04 13.28
C GLU A 118 -10.06 16.55 12.36
N ALA A 119 -10.27 16.50 11.04
CA ALA A 119 -9.41 17.14 10.04
C ALA A 119 -9.96 18.51 9.59
N ALA A 120 -11.22 18.82 9.92
CA ALA A 120 -11.91 20.04 9.57
C ALA A 120 -11.56 21.20 10.52
N ASN A 121 -10.29 21.62 10.46
CA ASN A 121 -10.00 23.05 10.38
C ASN A 121 -9.90 23.49 8.90
N ASP A 122 -10.55 22.76 8.00
CA ASP A 122 -10.68 23.22 6.63
C ASP A 122 -12.04 22.83 6.04
N SER A 123 -12.62 23.82 5.37
CA SER A 123 -13.98 23.79 4.87
C SER A 123 -14.00 23.09 3.51
N LEU A 124 -13.57 21.82 3.46
CA LEU A 124 -13.76 21.02 2.24
C LEU A 124 -15.23 20.61 2.17
N SER A 125 -15.96 21.27 1.28
CA SER A 125 -17.30 20.88 0.84
C SER A 125 -17.30 19.39 0.51
N ASN A 126 -18.42 18.73 0.76
CA ASN A 126 -18.67 17.31 0.49
C ASN A 126 -18.63 16.95 -1.02
N ASP A 127 -18.17 17.88 -1.86
CA ASP A 127 -18.20 17.84 -3.33
C ASP A 127 -16.79 17.67 -3.96
N GLN A 128 -15.73 17.56 -3.14
CA GLN A 128 -14.35 17.48 -3.62
C GLN A 128 -13.68 16.14 -3.23
N CYS A 129 -14.41 15.04 -3.37
CA CYS A 129 -13.89 13.69 -3.19
C CYS A 129 -14.47 12.75 -4.26
N TYR A 130 -13.82 11.61 -4.50
CA TYR A 130 -14.35 10.59 -5.41
C TYR A 130 -15.04 9.44 -4.65
N PRO A 131 -16.21 8.98 -5.10
CA PRO A 131 -16.96 7.91 -4.42
C PRO A 131 -16.34 6.53 -4.69
N ALA A 132 -16.67 5.54 -3.85
CA ALA A 132 -16.15 4.18 -3.96
C ALA A 132 -16.42 3.50 -5.31
N CYS A 133 -17.52 3.88 -5.95
CA CYS A 133 -17.89 3.34 -7.24
C CYS A 133 -16.91 3.75 -8.36
N TYR A 134 -16.14 4.82 -8.19
CA TYR A 134 -15.10 5.23 -9.15
C TYR A 134 -14.03 4.13 -9.34
N LEU A 135 -13.85 3.27 -8.34
CA LEU A 135 -12.94 2.13 -8.40
C LEU A 135 -13.55 0.90 -9.11
N ASP A 136 -14.80 0.99 -9.55
CA ASP A 136 -15.48 -0.01 -10.36
C ASP A 136 -15.58 0.46 -11.81
N PHE A 137 -15.39 -0.46 -12.76
CA PHE A 137 -15.52 -0.18 -14.20
C PHE A 137 -16.91 0.32 -14.63
N ALA A 138 -17.93 0.18 -13.78
CA ALA A 138 -19.33 0.40 -14.12
C ALA A 138 -19.88 1.77 -13.64
N CYS A 139 -19.07 2.65 -13.07
CA CYS A 139 -19.58 3.91 -12.54
C CYS A 139 -19.43 5.08 -13.51
N SER A 140 -20.50 5.87 -13.65
CA SER A 140 -20.51 7.13 -14.39
C SER A 140 -19.99 8.28 -13.51
N LEU A 141 -19.01 9.01 -14.03
CA LEU A 141 -18.37 10.17 -13.39
C LEU A 141 -19.39 11.28 -13.04
N PRO A 142 -19.31 11.89 -11.84
CA PRO A 142 -19.85 13.23 -11.63
C PRO A 142 -19.00 14.24 -12.42
N GLU A 143 -19.65 15.23 -13.04
CA GLU A 143 -18.97 16.40 -13.62
C GLU A 143 -18.30 17.20 -12.50
N ILE A 144 -16.98 17.03 -12.34
CA ILE A 144 -16.19 17.85 -11.41
C ILE A 144 -15.97 19.20 -12.08
N LYS A 145 -16.51 20.27 -11.48
CA LYS A 145 -16.28 21.65 -11.93
C LYS A 145 -14.89 22.08 -11.45
N PRO A 146 -13.94 22.43 -12.35
CA PRO A 146 -12.59 22.77 -11.92
C PRO A 146 -12.57 24.15 -11.26
N GLU A 147 -12.23 24.21 -9.97
CA GLU A 147 -11.75 25.43 -9.34
C GLU A 147 -10.24 25.29 -9.09
N VAL A 148 -9.48 26.17 -9.73
CA VAL A 148 -8.02 26.14 -9.83
C VAL A 148 -7.40 26.48 -8.47
N VAL A 149 -6.66 25.55 -7.88
CA VAL A 149 -5.76 25.86 -6.76
C VAL A 149 -4.41 25.23 -7.02
N THR A 150 -3.40 26.10 -7.06
CA THR A 150 -1.99 25.80 -7.29
C THR A 150 -1.36 25.35 -5.98
N SER A 151 -0.74 24.15 -5.92
CA SER A 151 0.35 23.95 -4.96
C SER A 151 1.30 22.82 -5.34
N ASN A 152 2.59 23.12 -5.19
CA ASN A 152 3.72 22.23 -5.43
C ASN A 152 3.79 21.16 -4.33
N SER A 153 3.75 19.88 -4.68
CA SER A 153 3.96 18.79 -3.71
C SER A 153 5.26 18.03 -3.97
N SER A 154 6.06 17.95 -2.91
CA SER A 154 7.28 17.14 -2.85
C SER A 154 6.91 15.74 -2.36
N ILE A 155 7.11 14.75 -3.22
CA ILE A 155 6.83 13.33 -2.93
C ILE A 155 8.06 12.74 -2.21
N PRO A 156 7.90 12.08 -1.04
CA PRO A 156 9.01 11.38 -0.40
C PRO A 156 9.43 10.17 -1.25
N SER A 157 10.63 10.26 -1.79
CA SER A 157 11.32 9.19 -2.51
C SER A 157 11.91 8.20 -1.51
N ASN A 158 11.20 7.13 -1.18
CA ASN A 158 11.81 5.94 -0.55
C ASN A 158 10.95 4.68 -0.77
N CYS A 159 11.03 4.13 -1.99
CA CYS A 159 10.76 2.71 -2.24
C CYS A 159 12.11 1.97 -2.33
N CYS A 160 12.87 1.94 -1.23
CA CYS A 160 14.04 1.09 -1.14
C CYS A 160 13.64 -0.23 -0.48
N SER A 161 13.66 -1.31 -1.27
CA SER A 161 13.86 -2.67 -0.79
C SER A 161 15.10 -2.72 0.09
N HIS A 162 14.95 -2.58 1.41
CA HIS A 162 16.09 -2.63 2.34
C HIS A 162 16.06 -3.81 3.30
N HIS A 163 15.08 -4.73 3.19
CA HIS A 163 14.94 -5.82 4.15
C HIS A 163 15.32 -7.23 3.64
N ILE A 164 15.72 -7.39 2.37
CA ILE A 164 16.00 -8.72 1.79
C ILE A 164 17.45 -8.89 1.27
N CYS A 165 18.19 -7.81 1.00
CA CYS A 165 19.55 -7.93 0.44
C CYS A 165 20.68 -8.18 1.46
N ASN A 166 20.47 -7.99 2.77
CA ASN A 166 21.54 -8.13 3.77
C ASN A 166 21.65 -9.51 4.43
N PHE A 167 20.69 -10.41 4.20
CA PHE A 167 20.72 -11.73 4.84
C PHE A 167 21.62 -12.72 4.10
N TRP A 168 21.64 -12.67 2.76
CA TRP A 168 22.39 -13.64 1.95
C TRP A 168 23.91 -13.35 1.90
N THR A 169 24.32 -12.09 1.97
CA THR A 169 25.75 -11.71 1.95
C THR A 169 26.50 -12.17 3.20
N ASN A 170 25.85 -12.11 4.37
CA ASN A 170 26.45 -12.54 5.64
C ASN A 170 26.52 -14.06 5.79
N VAL A 171 25.50 -14.81 5.31
CA VAL A 171 25.50 -16.28 5.38
C VAL A 171 26.57 -16.88 4.46
N ILE A 172 26.73 -16.34 3.25
CA ILE A 172 27.77 -16.77 2.31
C ILE A 172 29.17 -16.44 2.86
N GLY A 173 29.35 -15.26 3.48
CA GLY A 173 30.61 -14.88 4.11
C GLY A 173 31.03 -15.82 5.25
N LEU A 174 30.09 -16.20 6.12
CA LEU A 174 30.36 -17.13 7.22
C LEU A 174 30.69 -18.55 6.74
N PHE A 175 30.02 -19.01 5.66
CA PHE A 175 30.31 -20.33 5.08
C PHE A 175 31.70 -20.38 4.43
N CYS A 176 32.11 -19.32 3.72
CA CYS A 176 33.46 -19.22 3.15
C CYS A 176 34.54 -19.20 4.24
N LEU A 177 34.34 -18.43 5.32
CA LEU A 177 35.27 -18.41 6.45
C LEU A 177 35.38 -19.78 7.15
N TRP A 178 34.27 -20.50 7.25
CA TRP A 178 34.26 -21.85 7.81
C TRP A 178 35.11 -22.79 6.93
N LEU A 179 34.87 -22.84 5.62
CA LEU A 179 35.63 -23.69 4.70
C LEU A 179 37.14 -23.39 4.68
N VAL A 180 37.53 -22.12 4.70
CA VAL A 180 38.95 -21.72 4.75
C VAL A 180 39.58 -22.21 6.06
N ARG A 181 38.88 -22.08 7.19
CA ARG A 181 39.39 -22.57 8.48
C ARG A 181 39.53 -24.08 8.51
N THR A 182 38.56 -24.84 7.97
CA THR A 182 38.64 -26.30 7.91
C THR A 182 39.77 -26.76 6.99
N PHE A 183 39.98 -26.07 5.87
CA PHE A 183 41.08 -26.36 4.94
C PHE A 183 42.45 -26.10 5.58
N ILE A 184 42.62 -24.98 6.29
CA ILE A 184 43.88 -24.67 7.01
C ILE A 184 44.17 -25.72 8.09
N GLN A 185 43.14 -26.17 8.82
CA GLN A 185 43.30 -27.24 9.80
C GLN A 185 43.66 -28.58 9.15
N TYR A 186 43.05 -28.91 8.01
CA TYR A 186 43.37 -30.12 7.25
C TYR A 186 44.82 -30.13 6.76
N MET A 187 45.29 -29.01 6.20
CA MET A 187 46.68 -28.87 5.75
C MET A 187 47.70 -28.85 6.89
N SER A 188 47.28 -28.54 8.13
CA SER A 188 48.14 -28.59 9.32
C SER A 188 48.27 -30.00 9.92
N ILE A 189 47.38 -30.93 9.58
CA ILE A 189 47.38 -32.31 10.11
C ILE A 189 47.99 -33.30 9.09
N GLY A 190 48.16 -32.90 7.83
CA GLY A 190 48.66 -33.75 6.74
C GLY A 190 49.94 -33.25 6.09
N LEU A 191 51.04 -33.18 6.83
CA LEU A 191 52.42 -33.27 6.30
C LEU A 191 53.40 -33.46 7.46
N THR A 192 53.43 -34.68 7.98
CA THR A 192 54.63 -35.38 8.48
C THR A 192 54.35 -36.87 8.49
#